data_AF-A0A2V8LPG0-F1
#
_entry.id   AF-A0A2V8LPG0-F1
#
_cell.length_a   1.000
_cell.length_b   1.000
_cell.length_c   1.000
_cell.angle_alpha   90.00
_cell.angle_beta   90.00
_cell.angle_gamma   90.00
#
_symmetry.space_group_name_H-M   'P 1'
#
loop_
_entity.id
_entity.type
_entity.pdbx_description
1 polymer ?
#
loop_
_entity_poly.entity_id
_entity_poly.type
_entity_poly.pdbx_seq_one_letter_code
_entity_poly.pdbx_strand_id
1 'polypeptide(L)'
;MRPVIRGTHAAVSSMKPEATRAAENILRAGGNAFDAAVAGQAVLGLVDPAANGIGSDAEILIYDAKTRQPYSINAEAPAPKLAT
;
A
#
# COMPACT_ATOMS: atom_id res chain seq x y z
N MET A 1 -19.20 -8.21 -14.86
CA MET A 1 -18.61 -8.47 -13.53
C MET A 1 -17.11 -8.71 -13.70
N ARG A 2 -16.27 -8.19 -12.80
CA ARG A 2 -14.85 -8.57 -12.74
C ARG A 2 -14.73 -9.95 -12.05
N PRO A 3 -13.92 -10.88 -12.58
CA PRO A 3 -13.77 -12.21 -11.96
C PRO A 3 -13.03 -12.13 -10.63
N VAL A 4 -13.34 -13.05 -9.71
CA VAL A 4 -12.57 -13.23 -8.47
C VAL A 4 -11.22 -13.83 -8.83
N ILE A 5 -10.15 -13.11 -8.54
CA ILE A 5 -8.78 -13.60 -8.70
C ILE A 5 -8.36 -14.33 -7.42
N ARG A 6 -7.72 -15.50 -7.57
CA ARG A 6 -7.24 -16.33 -6.45
C ARG A 6 -5.74 -16.55 -6.60
N GLY A 7 -5.03 -16.52 -5.47
CA GLY A 7 -3.63 -16.89 -5.36
C GLY A 7 -3.44 -17.88 -4.20
N THR A 8 -2.50 -18.81 -4.33
CA THR A 8 -2.20 -19.81 -3.29
C THR A 8 -1.04 -19.40 -2.37
N HIS A 9 -0.29 -18.37 -2.73
CA HIS A 9 0.90 -17.91 -2.00
C HIS A 9 0.74 -16.48 -1.50
N ALA A 10 0.28 -15.57 -2.37
CA ALA A 10 -0.01 -14.19 -2.03
C ALA A 10 -1.07 -13.63 -2.98
N ALA A 11 -1.68 -12.52 -2.59
CA ALA A 11 -2.59 -11.74 -3.41
C ALA A 11 -2.34 -10.25 -3.17
N VAL A 12 -2.53 -9.43 -4.20
CA VAL A 12 -2.42 -7.98 -4.12
C VAL A 12 -3.42 -7.33 -5.06
N SER A 13 -3.94 -6.17 -4.68
CA SER A 13 -4.87 -5.37 -5.46
C SER A 13 -4.61 -3.89 -5.19
N SER A 14 -4.75 -3.06 -6.22
CA SER A 14 -4.63 -1.60 -6.11
C SER A 14 -5.49 -0.88 -7.16
N MET A 15 -5.47 0.46 -7.14
CA MET A 15 -6.26 1.32 -8.05
C MET A 15 -5.83 1.23 -9.52
N LYS A 16 -4.57 0.83 -9.78
CA LYS A 16 -3.98 0.78 -11.13
C LYS A 16 -3.25 -0.55 -11.37
N PRO A 17 -3.35 -1.12 -12.59
CA PRO A 17 -2.65 -2.37 -12.92
C PRO A 17 -1.14 -2.32 -12.70
N GLU A 18 -0.50 -1.19 -13.00
CA GLU A 18 0.95 -0.98 -12.87
C GLU A 18 1.40 -1.10 -11.42
N ALA A 19 0.63 -0.52 -10.48
CA ALA A 19 0.89 -0.60 -9.06
C ALA A 19 0.66 -2.02 -8.51
N THR A 20 -0.40 -2.70 -8.95
CA THR A 20 -0.64 -4.11 -8.59
C THR A 20 0.54 -4.98 -9.06
N ARG A 21 1.04 -4.75 -10.28
CA ARG A 21 2.16 -5.48 -10.84
C ARG A 21 3.49 -5.20 -10.12
N ALA A 22 3.74 -3.95 -9.73
CA ALA A 22 4.92 -3.60 -8.95
C ALA A 22 4.94 -4.30 -7.59
N ALA A 23 3.81 -4.30 -6.88
CA ALA A 23 3.66 -5.01 -5.62
C ALA A 23 3.79 -6.53 -5.79
N GLU A 24 3.20 -7.09 -6.85
CA GLU A 24 3.37 -8.51 -7.21
C GLU A 24 4.84 -8.87 -7.44
N ASN A 25 5.60 -8.02 -8.14
CA ASN A 25 7.03 -8.24 -8.37
C ASN A 25 7.82 -8.29 -7.06
N ILE A 26 7.48 -7.47 -6.06
CA ILE A 26 8.13 -7.52 -4.74
C ILE A 26 7.81 -8.81 -4.01
N LEU A 27 6.55 -9.26 -4.03
CA LEU A 27 6.17 -10.56 -3.45
C LEU A 27 6.92 -11.71 -4.14
N ARG A 28 7.06 -11.67 -5.47
CA ARG A 28 7.83 -12.65 -6.25
C ARG A 28 9.33 -12.62 -5.94
N ALA A 29 9.86 -11.46 -5.58
CA ALA A 29 11.24 -11.28 -5.16
C ALA A 29 11.50 -11.71 -3.70
N GLY A 30 10.48 -12.21 -2.99
CA GLY A 30 10.59 -12.66 -1.60
C GLY A 30 10.35 -11.57 -0.55
N GLY A 31 9.88 -10.39 -0.96
CA GLY A 31 9.42 -9.35 -0.04
C GLY A 31 8.15 -9.76 0.69
N ASN A 32 7.90 -9.14 1.84
CA ASN A 32 6.69 -9.36 2.63
C ASN A 32 5.51 -8.49 2.13
N ALA A 33 4.34 -8.62 2.76
CA ALA A 33 3.14 -7.85 2.39
C ALA A 33 3.32 -6.32 2.53
N PHE A 34 4.09 -5.87 3.53
CA PHE A 34 4.39 -4.46 3.73
C PHE A 34 5.33 -3.92 2.64
N ASP A 35 6.40 -4.66 2.31
CA ASP A 35 7.32 -4.29 1.23
C ASP A 35 6.56 -4.13 -0.11
N ALA A 36 5.63 -5.06 -0.38
CA ALA A 36 4.78 -5.03 -1.56
C ALA A 36 3.85 -3.80 -1.58
N ALA A 37 3.25 -3.46 -0.44
CA ALA A 37 2.41 -2.28 -0.30
C ALA A 37 3.20 -0.98 -0.56
N VAL A 38 4.42 -0.87 -0.03
CA VAL A 38 5.31 0.28 -0.25
C VAL A 38 5.63 0.45 -1.74
N ALA A 39 6.00 -0.63 -2.44
CA ALA A 39 6.27 -0.57 -3.87
C ALA A 39 5.03 -0.22 -4.70
N GLY A 40 3.87 -0.79 -4.35
CA GLY A 40 2.59 -0.45 -4.98
C GLY A 40 2.26 1.04 -4.82
N GLN A 41 2.43 1.59 -3.61
CA GLN A 41 2.14 2.99 -3.30
C GLN A 41 3.10 3.95 -4.02
N ALA A 42 4.40 3.60 -4.09
CA ALA A 42 5.38 4.37 -4.84
C ALA A 42 4.99 4.48 -6.33
N VAL A 43 4.49 3.40 -6.93
CA VAL A 43 4.00 3.42 -8.31
C VAL A 43 2.68 4.18 -8.43
N LEU A 44 1.75 4.05 -7.47
CA LEU A 44 0.51 4.85 -7.46
C LEU A 44 0.78 6.35 -7.45
N GLY A 45 1.82 6.81 -6.75
CA GLY A 45 2.24 8.22 -6.81
C GLY A 45 2.61 8.72 -8.21
N LEU A 46 2.87 7.81 -9.16
CA LEU A 46 3.17 8.14 -10.56
C LEU A 46 1.97 7.93 -11.49
N VAL A 47 1.26 6.81 -11.34
CA VAL A 47 0.18 6.40 -12.26
C VAL A 47 -1.22 6.84 -11.80
N ASP A 48 -1.34 7.32 -10.57
CA ASP A 48 -2.57 7.84 -9.99
C ASP A 48 -2.33 9.06 -9.05
N PRO A 49 -1.60 10.08 -9.53
CA PRO A 49 -1.08 11.17 -8.67
C PRO A 49 -2.16 12.07 -8.07
N ALA A 50 -3.38 12.05 -8.62
CA ALA A 50 -4.49 12.85 -8.12
C ALA A 50 -4.96 12.42 -6.71
N ALA A 51 -4.70 11.17 -6.34
CA ALA A 51 -5.11 10.58 -5.07
C ALA A 51 -3.94 10.00 -4.26
N ASN A 52 -2.71 10.06 -4.79
CA ASN A 52 -1.55 9.39 -4.20
C ASN A 52 -0.30 10.25 -4.36
N GLY A 53 0.58 10.23 -3.35
CA GLY A 53 1.88 10.86 -3.47
C GLY A 53 2.57 11.09 -2.12
N ILE A 54 3.84 11.47 -2.17
CA ILE A 54 4.68 11.70 -0.98
C ILE A 54 4.25 12.92 -0.14
N GLY A 55 3.43 13.81 -0.69
CA GLY A 55 2.87 14.97 0.01
C GLY A 55 1.48 14.73 0.60
N SER A 56 0.99 13.48 0.57
CA SER A 56 -0.29 13.08 1.13
C SER A 56 -0.17 12.60 2.58
N ASP A 57 -1.27 12.12 3.14
CA ASP A 57 -1.37 11.30 4.33
C ASP A 57 -1.34 9.78 4.01
N ALA A 58 -1.33 8.98 5.07
CA ALA A 58 -1.63 7.56 5.01
C ALA A 58 -2.25 7.07 6.33
N GLU A 59 -3.20 6.13 6.24
CA GLU A 59 -3.60 5.27 7.36
C GLU A 59 -3.37 3.82 6.94
N ILE A 60 -2.60 3.07 7.73
CA ILE A 60 -2.15 1.73 7.36
C ILE A 60 -2.50 0.75 8.47
N LEU A 61 -3.25 -0.29 8.12
CA LEU A 61 -3.50 -1.44 8.98
C LEU A 61 -2.56 -2.58 8.63
N ILE A 62 -1.82 -3.05 9.62
CA ILE A 62 -0.84 -4.13 9.46
C ILE A 62 -1.16 -5.23 10.46
N TYR A 63 -1.16 -6.47 10.00
CA TYR A 63 -1.13 -7.63 10.89
C TYR A 63 0.27 -8.25 10.84
N ASP A 64 1.02 -8.17 11.94
CA ASP A 64 2.30 -8.87 12.03
C ASP A 64 2.07 -10.31 12.46
N ALA A 65 2.27 -11.23 11.52
CA ALA A 65 2.12 -12.66 11.78
C ALA A 65 3.14 -13.22 12.79
N LYS A 66 4.31 -12.57 12.97
CA LYS A 66 5.34 -13.03 13.91
C LYS A 66 4.92 -12.80 15.36
N THR A 67 4.42 -11.59 15.64
CA THR A 67 3.94 -11.22 16.99
C THR A 67 2.46 -11.50 17.19
N ARG A 68 1.72 -11.80 16.12
CA ARG A 68 0.27 -12.01 16.07
C ARG A 68 -0.52 -10.78 16.51
N GLN A 69 0.04 -9.59 16.31
CA GLN A 69 -0.55 -8.32 16.72
C GLN A 69 -1.01 -7.49 15.52
N PRO A 70 -2.18 -6.83 15.62
CA PRO A 70 -2.54 -5.76 14.70
C PRO A 70 -1.83 -4.45 15.09
N TYR A 71 -1.45 -3.68 14.08
CA TYR A 71 -0.93 -2.32 14.19
C TYR A 71 -1.76 -1.39 13.30
N SER A 72 -2.02 -0.18 13.81
CA SER A 72 -2.54 0.95 13.03
C SER A 72 -1.44 1.99 12.95
N ILE A 73 -1.17 2.50 11.77
CA ILE A 73 -0.23 3.60 11.55
C ILE A 73 -1.03 4.76 10.97
N ASN A 74 -1.21 5.80 11.78
CA ASN A 74 -1.67 7.10 11.32
C ASN A 74 -0.45 7.94 10.92
N ALA A 75 -0.39 8.32 9.65
CA ALA A 75 0.59 9.22 9.07
C ALA A 75 -0.08 10.47 8.46
N GLU A 76 -1.21 10.91 9.02
CA GLU A 76 -1.82 12.19 8.71
C GLU A 76 -0.94 13.34 9.20
N ALA A 77 -0.73 14.35 8.36
CA ALA A 77 0.03 15.51 8.75
C ALA A 77 -0.81 16.39 9.70
N PRO A 78 -0.22 16.91 10.80
CA PRO A 78 -0.92 17.85 11.64
C PRO A 78 -1.16 19.17 10.89
N ALA A 79 -2.17 19.91 11.32
CA ALA A 79 -2.38 21.27 10.83
C ALA A 79 -1.10 22.11 11.01
N PRO A 80 -0.71 22.92 10.00
CA PRO A 80 0.43 23.81 10.13
C PRO A 80 0.26 24.79 11.30
N LYS A 81 1.36 25.22 11.91
CA LYS A 81 1.39 26.10 13.10
C LYS A 81 0.57 27.40 12.96
N LEU A 82 0.33 27.88 11.74
CA LEU A 82 -0.37 29.13 11.46
C LEU A 82 -1.83 28.95 10.99
N ALA A 83 -2.36 27.72 11.00
CA ALA A 83 -3.77 27.47 10.68
C ALA A 83 -4.69 28.04 11.78
N THR A 84 -5.85 28.59 11.40
CA THR A 84 -6.88 29.17 12.28
C THR A 84 -8.24 28.56 12.01
#